data_AF-A0A9Q3D9A5-F1
#
_entry.id   AF-A0A9Q3D9A5-F1
#
_cell.length_a   1.000
_cell.length_b   1.000
_cell.length_c   1.000
_cell.angle_alpha   90.00
_cell.angle_beta   90.00
_cell.angle_gamma   90.00
#
_symmetry.space_group_name_H-M   'P 1'
#
loop_
_entity.id
_entity.type
_entity.pdbx_description
1 polymer ?
#
loop_
_entity_poly.entity_id
_entity_poly.type
_entity_poly.pdbx_seq_one_letter_code
_entity_poly.pdbx_strand_id
1 'polypeptide(L)'
;MDVSYHQDDWNTWLPLAEFAYNNSDHSSTKKSPFFTVYGRYPQFDSVHITQDTPAGKLSTKIQPVQQDFKRELEVAINRFKRYADKSRASPPVFNPGDM
;
A
#
# COMPACT_ATOMS: atom_id res chain seq x y z
N MET A 1 -7.09 24.38 14.79
CA MET A 1 -5.95 23.45 14.72
C MET A 1 -4.77 24.32 14.34
N ASP A 2 -3.92 24.65 15.29
CA ASP A 2 -2.76 25.52 15.07
C ASP A 2 -1.55 24.64 14.75
N VAL A 3 -1.00 24.84 13.55
CA VAL A 3 0.35 24.40 13.20
C VAL A 3 1.32 25.35 13.89
N SER A 4 2.36 24.84 14.58
CA SER A 4 3.32 25.74 15.22
C SER A 4 3.92 26.72 14.20
N TYR A 5 4.09 27.98 14.58
CA TYR A 5 4.63 29.03 13.70
C TYR A 5 5.99 28.67 13.07
N HIS A 6 6.77 27.81 13.75
CA HIS A 6 8.07 27.33 13.30
C HIS A 6 8.03 25.98 12.55
N GLN A 7 6.88 25.29 12.49
CA GLN A 7 6.72 23.96 11.88
C GLN A 7 7.60 22.85 12.53
N ASP A 8 8.01 23.03 13.77
CA ASP A 8 8.93 22.13 14.48
C ASP A 8 8.22 20.95 15.18
N ASP A 9 6.88 20.96 15.17
CA ASP A 9 5.99 20.02 15.85
C ASP A 9 5.62 18.80 14.99
N TRP A 10 6.28 18.60 13.84
CA TRP A 10 6.02 17.50 12.91
C TRP A 10 6.05 16.11 13.57
N ASN A 11 6.90 15.93 14.59
CA ASN A 11 7.02 14.69 15.35
C ASN A 11 5.75 14.35 16.16
N THR A 12 4.98 15.36 16.56
CA THR A 12 3.74 15.22 17.34
C THR A 12 2.59 14.81 16.43
N TRP A 13 2.65 15.21 15.16
CA TRP A 13 1.68 14.85 14.13
C TRP A 13 2.00 13.53 13.44
N LEU A 14 3.24 13.03 13.57
CA LEU A 14 3.70 11.82 12.88
C LEU A 14 2.82 10.58 13.16
N PRO A 15 2.41 10.29 14.41
CA PRO A 15 1.54 9.14 14.67
C PRO A 15 0.16 9.29 14.00
N LEU A 16 -0.37 10.52 13.94
CA LEU A 16 -1.66 10.79 13.29
C LEU A 16 -1.54 10.71 11.76
N ALA A 17 -0.45 11.22 11.19
CA ALA A 17 -0.17 11.13 9.77
C ALA A 17 0.04 9.68 9.32
N GLU A 18 0.79 8.89 10.09
CA GLU A 18 0.98 7.45 9.87
C GLU A 18 -0.36 6.72 9.94
N PHE A 19 -1.18 7.00 10.95
CA PHE A 19 -2.51 6.40 11.08
C PHE A 19 -3.42 6.76 9.90
N ALA A 20 -3.46 8.04 9.49
CA ALA A 20 -4.26 8.49 8.37
C ALA A 20 -3.80 7.85 7.05
N TYR A 21 -2.48 7.79 6.83
CA TYR A 21 -1.90 7.17 5.64
C TYR A 21 -2.20 5.68 5.57
N ASN A 22 -1.96 4.94 6.66
CA ASN A 22 -2.19 3.50 6.74
C ASN A 22 -3.67 3.10 6.61
N ASN A 23 -4.60 4.04 6.86
CA ASN A 23 -6.04 3.86 6.70
C ASN A 23 -6.65 4.43 5.43
N SER A 24 -5.91 5.25 4.69
CA SER A 24 -6.38 5.75 3.41
C SER A 24 -6.39 4.64 2.35
N ASP A 25 -7.44 4.61 1.52
CA ASP A 25 -7.49 3.69 0.40
C ASP A 25 -6.45 4.07 -0.64
N HIS A 26 -5.57 3.13 -0.96
CA HIS A 26 -4.57 3.36 -2.00
C HIS A 26 -5.22 3.30 -3.39
N SER A 27 -4.95 4.29 -4.24
CA SER A 27 -5.67 4.49 -5.52
C SER A 27 -5.59 3.29 -6.46
N SER A 28 -4.46 2.57 -6.46
CA SER A 28 -4.21 1.39 -7.30
C SER A 28 -4.86 0.12 -6.80
N THR A 29 -5.11 -0.01 -5.49
CA THR A 29 -5.56 -1.28 -4.87
C THR A 29 -6.94 -1.15 -4.23
N LYS A 30 -7.48 0.07 -4.11
CA LYS A 30 -8.78 0.39 -3.49
C LYS A 30 -8.95 -0.20 -2.09
N LYS A 31 -7.83 -0.39 -1.40
CA LYS A 31 -7.74 -0.92 -0.04
C LYS A 31 -6.68 -0.15 0.71
N SER A 32 -6.88 0.05 2.02
CA SER A 32 -5.85 0.61 2.87
C SER A 32 -4.72 -0.40 3.14
N PRO A 33 -3.47 0.05 3.29
CA PRO A 33 -2.36 -0.81 3.70
C PRO A 33 -2.66 -1.59 4.99
N PHE A 34 -3.34 -0.96 5.96
CA PHE A 34 -3.75 -1.63 7.21
C PHE A 34 -4.72 -2.79 6.93
N PHE A 35 -5.70 -2.59 6.04
CA PHE A 35 -6.62 -3.65 5.65
C PHE A 35 -5.91 -4.80 4.93
N THR A 36 -4.91 -4.52 4.10
CA THR A 36 -4.12 -5.56 3.43
C THR A 36 -3.30 -6.39 4.42
N VAL A 37 -2.74 -5.77 5.46
CA VAL A 37 -1.90 -6.46 6.45
C VAL A 37 -2.73 -7.22 7.49
N TYR A 38 -3.83 -6.64 7.97
CA TYR A 38 -4.60 -7.16 9.11
C TYR A 38 -5.97 -7.71 8.74
N GLY A 39 -6.45 -7.50 7.51
CA GLY A 39 -7.77 -7.97 7.04
C GLY A 39 -8.97 -7.29 7.73
N ARG A 40 -8.75 -6.20 8.46
CA ARG A 40 -9.78 -5.43 9.18
C ARG A 40 -9.49 -3.93 9.08
N TYR A 41 -10.53 -3.10 9.11
CA TYR A 41 -10.37 -1.66 9.31
C TYR A 41 -10.18 -1.39 10.81
N PRO A 42 -9.31 -0.45 11.21
CA PRO A 42 -9.19 -0.10 12.62
C PRO A 42 -10.45 0.65 13.04
N GLN A 43 -11.13 0.12 14.05
CA GLN A 43 -12.19 0.83 14.75
C GLN A 43 -11.53 1.74 15.78
N PHE A 44 -11.93 3.01 15.79
CA PHE A 44 -11.51 3.99 16.80
C PHE A 44 -12.27 3.75 18.12
N ASP A 45 -12.35 2.49 18.55
CA ASP A 45 -12.94 2.15 19.84
C ASP A 45 -11.82 2.16 20.86
N SER A 46 -11.84 3.18 21.72
CA SER A 46 -10.93 3.37 22.85
C SER A 46 -10.93 2.21 23.87
N VAL A 47 -11.69 1.13 23.64
CA VAL A 47 -11.90 0.05 24.61
C VAL A 47 -12.02 -1.32 23.94
N HIS A 48 -11.21 -1.69 22.95
CA HIS A 48 -11.14 -3.10 22.55
C HIS A 48 -9.71 -3.54 22.19
N ILE A 49 -8.89 -3.78 23.23
CA ILE A 49 -7.82 -4.77 23.15
C ILE A 49 -8.53 -6.12 22.97
N THR A 50 -8.88 -6.44 21.73
CA THR A 50 -9.51 -7.72 21.40
C THR A 50 -8.47 -8.80 21.64
N GLN A 51 -8.81 -9.74 22.53
CA GLN A 51 -8.01 -10.87 22.93
C GLN A 51 -7.25 -11.50 21.75
N ASP A 52 -5.98 -11.83 21.98
CA ASP A 52 -5.07 -12.51 21.06
C ASP A 52 -5.82 -13.56 20.25
N THR A 53 -6.16 -13.22 19.01
CA THR A 53 -6.70 -14.21 18.09
C THR A 53 -5.51 -15.08 17.71
N PRO A 54 -5.55 -16.41 17.91
CA PRO A 54 -4.41 -17.26 17.59
C PRO A 54 -3.97 -16.97 16.14
N ALA A 55 -2.67 -16.70 15.94
CA ALA A 55 -2.13 -16.21 14.67
C ALA A 55 -2.63 -17.02 13.46
N GLY A 56 -2.81 -18.34 13.60
CA GLY A 56 -3.37 -19.20 12.55
C GLY A 56 -4.78 -18.84 12.09
N LYS A 57 -5.68 -18.42 12.99
CA LYS A 57 -7.06 -18.00 12.63
C LYS A 57 -7.09 -16.63 11.96
N LEU A 58 -6.10 -15.78 12.24
CA LEU A 58 -5.92 -14.49 11.60
C LEU A 58 -5.33 -14.67 10.19
N SER A 59 -4.32 -15.54 10.04
CA SER A 59 -3.71 -15.87 8.75
C SER A 59 -4.71 -16.44 7.74
N THR A 60 -5.61 -17.35 8.15
CA THR A 60 -6.63 -17.89 7.24
C THR A 60 -7.61 -16.84 6.74
N LYS A 61 -7.90 -15.80 7.55
CA LYS A 61 -8.78 -14.69 7.16
C LYS A 61 -8.08 -13.67 6.25
N ILE A 62 -6.78 -13.45 6.43
CA ILE A 62 -6.01 -12.44 5.69
C ILE A 62 -5.54 -12.97 4.33
N GLN A 63 -5.30 -14.27 4.19
CA GLN A 63 -4.88 -14.89 2.92
C GLN A 63 -5.71 -14.48 1.69
N PRO A 64 -7.06 -14.52 1.70
CA PRO A 64 -7.85 -14.10 0.54
C PRO A 64 -7.66 -12.62 0.22
N VAL A 65 -7.58 -11.76 1.24
CA VAL A 65 -7.33 -10.31 1.06
C VAL A 65 -5.96 -10.06 0.44
N GLN A 66 -4.92 -10.78 0.89
CA GLN A 66 -3.57 -10.71 0.32
C GLN A 66 -3.54 -11.21 -1.13
N GLN A 67 -4.30 -12.25 -1.44
CA GLN A 67 -4.32 -12.81 -2.79
C GLN A 67 -5.05 -11.90 -3.78
N ASP A 68 -6.15 -11.28 -3.37
CA ASP A 68 -6.82 -10.26 -4.19
C ASP A 68 -5.94 -9.01 -4.35
N PHE A 69 -5.25 -8.57 -3.29
CA PHE A 69 -4.28 -7.48 -3.37
C PHE A 69 -3.17 -7.76 -4.38
N LYS A 70 -2.61 -8.98 -4.36
CA LYS A 70 -1.59 -9.40 -5.33
C LYS A 70 -2.11 -9.34 -6.77
N ARG A 71 -3.35 -9.79 -6.99
CA ARG A 71 -3.99 -9.74 -8.32
C ARG A 71 -4.14 -8.30 -8.82
N GLU A 72 -4.65 -7.40 -7.99
CA GLU A 72 -4.80 -5.98 -8.35
C GLU A 72 -3.44 -5.32 -8.65
N LEU A 73 -2.41 -5.67 -7.88
CA LEU A 73 -1.04 -5.19 -8.13
C LEU A 73 -0.51 -5.67 -9.49
N GLU A 74 -0.72 -6.93 -9.84
CA GLU A 74 -0.34 -7.49 -11.14
C GLU A 74 -1.07 -6.77 -12.30
N VAL A 75 -2.35 -6.46 -12.14
CA VAL A 75 -3.13 -5.68 -13.12
C VAL A 75 -2.55 -4.27 -13.27
N ALA A 76 -2.27 -3.57 -12.16
CA ALA A 76 -1.69 -2.24 -12.18
C ALA A 76 -0.30 -2.23 -12.86
N ILE A 77 0.59 -3.16 -12.49
CA ILE A 77 1.91 -3.32 -13.10
C ILE A 77 1.78 -3.53 -14.62
N ASN A 78 0.89 -4.40 -15.06
CA ASN A 78 0.66 -4.63 -16.49
C ASN A 78 0.14 -3.39 -17.21
N ARG A 79 -0.72 -2.59 -16.57
CA ARG A 79 -1.19 -1.31 -17.11
C ARG A 79 -0.03 -0.32 -17.27
N PHE A 80 0.82 -0.17 -16.26
CA PHE A 80 2.00 0.69 -16.33
C PHE A 80 2.98 0.23 -17.41
N LYS A 81 3.24 -1.09 -17.52
CA LYS A 81 4.07 -1.67 -18.56
C LYS A 81 3.55 -1.34 -19.97
N ARG A 82 2.25 -1.56 -20.23
CA ARG A 82 1.64 -1.21 -21.53
C ARG A 82 1.76 0.27 -21.87
N TYR A 83 1.66 1.16 -20.88
CA TYR A 83 1.82 2.58 -21.12
C TYR A 83 3.28 2.93 -21.42
N ALA A 84 4.22 2.42 -20.62
CA ALA A 84 5.65 2.63 -20.82
C ALA A 84 6.15 2.08 -22.18
N ASP A 85 5.68 0.90 -22.58
CA ASP A 85 6.06 0.27 -23.85
C ASP A 85 5.60 1.07 -25.07
N LYS A 86 4.52 1.86 -24.98
CA LYS A 86 4.10 2.78 -26.07
C LYS A 86 5.09 3.92 -26.30
N SER A 87 5.80 4.35 -25.27
CA SER A 87 6.74 5.47 -25.33
C SER A 87 8.19 5.03 -25.59
N ARG A 88 8.44 3.72 -25.66
CA ARG A 88 9.76 3.16 -25.93
C ARG A 88 9.98 3.04 -27.45
N ALA A 89 11.06 3.61 -27.95
CA ALA A 89 11.56 3.28 -29.29
C ALA A 89 12.06 1.82 -29.30
N SER A 90 11.99 1.18 -30.47
CA SER A 90 12.58 -0.15 -30.64
C SER A 90 14.06 -0.12 -30.22
N PRO A 91 14.54 -1.11 -29.45
CA PRO A 91 15.96 -1.21 -29.13
C PRO A 91 16.79 -1.18 -30.42
N PRO A 92 17.93 -0.49 -30.45
CA PRO A 92 18.86 -0.61 -31.57
C PRO A 92 19.24 -2.09 -31.76
N VAL A 93 19.28 -2.55 -33.00
CA VAL A 93 19.82 -3.87 -33.32
C VAL A 93 21.34 -3.72 -33.30
N PHE A 94 21.99 -4.36 -32.32
CA PHE A 94 23.44 -4.42 -32.23
C PHE A 94 23.94 -5.68 -32.95
N ASN A 95 24.91 -5.51 -33.84
CA ASN A 95 25.63 -6.61 -34.47
C ASN A 95 26.95 -6.88 -33.72
N PRO A 96 27.49 -8.11 -33.78
CA PRO A 96 28.82 -8.39 -33.25
C PRO A 96 29.85 -7.49 -33.95
N GLY A 97 30.42 -6.53 -33.22
CA GLY A 97 31.37 -5.54 -33.74
C GLY A 97 30.96 -4.08 -33.61
N ASP A 98 29.77 -3.78 -33.07
CA ASP A 98 29.35 -2.41 -32.74
C ASP A 98 30.02 -1.92 -31.43
N MET A 99 31.36 -1.82 -31.43
CA MET A 99 32.19 -1.02 -30.50
C MET A 99 33.45 -0.56 -31.20
#